data_AF-A0AAU5PR12-F1
#
_entry.id   AF-A0AAU5PR12-F1
#
_cell.length_a   1.000
_cell.length_b   1.000
_cell.length_c   1.000
_cell.angle_alpha   90.00
_cell.angle_beta   90.00
_cell.angle_gamma   90.00
#
_symmetry.space_group_name_H-M   'P 1'
#
loop_
_entity.id
_entity.type
_entity.pdbx_description
1 polymer ?
#
loop_
_entity_poly.entity_id
_entity_poly.type
_entity_poly.pdbx_seq_one_letter_code
_entity_poly.pdbx_strand_id
1 'polypeptide(L)'
;MSASPDSGLSRPPQTTRREEASPARAKPRAWERLAELRGPATPPRPLDARALAALAANPGCRRRALLDGAGVDKSALAAKLGSPAPFGQSQFAIVRGNSFEAKVKADGGRELLRLIGVEEPGAVSVPELAAAGPEGRVARTALALREATSAGTWTLLDHPLLALEVAGSPVYLEPDAVVVGPDGGWTVVEIKSFPMVDGAADASKVGAAARQAAVYVLALERVAAVTGGARVARSVLLVCPKDFSNLPTASVVDVRKQRSVTRRQLDRLTRIDEIAAALPEGVSFDVAEHSAEELAAAVECVPHQYAPECLAACELAFHCRSRSRQADAVETLGRSVRGELGGLATVGAVLAAARGEEGDPEDPAVAALRRARALREEALAEAGARTCR
;
A
#
# COMPACT_ATOMS: atom_id res chain seq x y z
N MET A 1 48.11 5.65 76.82
CA MET A 1 48.33 6.94 77.51
C MET A 1 48.85 7.89 76.45
N SER A 2 47.99 8.80 75.98
CA SER A 2 48.10 10.25 76.29
C SER A 2 49.23 10.89 75.47
N ALA A 3 49.09 12.01 74.77
CA ALA A 3 48.00 12.94 74.54
C ALA A 3 48.42 13.83 73.34
N SER A 4 47.45 14.39 72.62
CA SER A 4 47.67 15.56 71.74
C SER A 4 48.10 16.78 72.57
N PRO A 5 48.69 17.84 71.95
CA PRO A 5 47.92 18.87 71.24
C PRO A 5 48.54 19.26 69.87
N ASP A 6 47.75 19.57 68.83
CA ASP A 6 47.16 20.89 68.51
C ASP A 6 48.19 22.05 68.57
N SER A 7 48.36 22.94 67.59
CA SER A 7 47.46 23.39 66.53
C SER A 7 48.21 24.37 65.61
N GLY A 8 47.83 24.44 64.33
CA GLY A 8 48.27 25.46 63.37
C GLY A 8 47.26 25.57 62.23
N LEU A 9 46.52 26.68 62.21
CA LEU A 9 45.28 26.87 61.44
C LEU A 9 45.48 27.21 59.94
N SER A 10 44.73 26.47 59.12
CA SER A 10 43.87 26.87 57.97
C SER A 10 44.38 27.72 56.80
N ARG A 11 44.20 27.16 55.59
CA ARG A 11 43.84 27.87 54.35
C ARG A 11 42.94 26.95 53.50
N PRO A 12 41.75 27.36 53.02
CA PRO A 12 40.85 26.47 52.28
C PRO A 12 41.23 26.44 50.79
N PRO A 13 41.26 25.27 50.12
CA PRO A 13 41.31 25.23 48.67
C PRO A 13 39.92 25.29 48.05
N GLN A 14 39.86 25.96 46.92
CA GLN A 14 38.70 26.40 46.16
C GLN A 14 37.82 25.24 45.68
N THR A 15 36.51 25.35 45.90
CA THR A 15 35.52 24.48 45.27
C THR A 15 35.35 24.87 43.80
N THR A 16 35.93 24.10 42.89
CA THR A 16 35.58 24.16 41.46
C THR A 16 34.16 23.59 41.28
N ARG A 17 33.21 24.45 40.91
CA ARG A 17 31.88 24.01 40.44
C ARG A 17 32.08 23.14 39.20
N ARG A 18 31.70 21.87 39.29
CA ARG A 18 31.52 20.99 38.14
C ARG A 18 30.25 21.46 37.44
N GLU A 19 30.36 21.96 36.21
CA GLU A 19 29.23 22.15 35.32
C GLU A 19 28.53 20.80 35.12
N GLU A 20 27.26 20.73 35.52
CA GLU A 20 26.39 19.59 35.26
C GLU A 20 26.19 19.49 33.75
N ALA A 21 26.77 18.45 33.15
CA ALA A 21 26.49 18.08 31.78
C ALA A 21 25.00 17.77 31.64
N SER A 22 24.32 18.53 30.78
CA SER A 22 22.92 18.33 30.40
C SER A 22 22.68 16.87 29.97
N PRO A 23 21.66 16.17 30.50
CA PRO A 23 21.45 14.77 30.20
C PRO A 23 21.10 14.61 28.72
N ALA A 24 21.88 13.78 28.02
CA ALA A 24 21.60 13.40 26.63
C ALA A 24 20.14 12.92 26.52
N ARG A 25 19.34 13.62 25.71
CA ARG A 25 17.94 13.28 25.44
C ARG A 25 17.86 11.81 25.01
N ALA A 26 17.15 10.99 25.79
CA ALA A 26 16.87 9.61 25.40
C ALA A 26 16.22 9.60 24.01
N LYS A 27 16.66 8.70 23.12
CA LYS A 27 16.09 8.60 21.76
C LYS A 27 14.57 8.34 21.88
N PRO A 28 13.71 9.15 21.24
CA PRO A 28 12.28 8.90 21.24
C PRO A 28 11.99 7.51 20.69
N ARG A 29 11.02 6.82 21.28
CA ARG A 29 10.56 5.53 20.77
C ARG A 29 10.00 5.74 19.36
N ALA A 30 10.16 4.76 18.47
CA ALA A 30 9.75 4.88 17.07
C ALA A 30 8.33 5.43 16.86
N TRP A 31 7.38 5.06 17.73
CA TRP A 31 5.99 5.52 17.68
C TRP A 31 5.81 6.99 18.11
N GLU A 32 6.65 7.51 19.02
CA GLU A 32 6.64 8.92 19.44
C GLU A 32 7.08 9.78 18.27
N ARG A 33 8.16 9.37 17.57
CA ARG A 33 8.64 10.08 16.38
C ARG A 33 7.62 10.12 15.25
N LEU A 34 6.91 9.01 15.01
CA LEU A 34 5.84 8.97 14.02
C LEU A 34 4.65 9.87 14.40
N ALA A 35 4.33 9.99 15.70
CA ALA A 35 3.31 10.91 16.18
C ALA A 35 3.73 12.38 16.00
N GLU A 36 4.97 12.73 16.32
CA GLU A 36 5.54 14.06 16.04
C GLU A 36 5.44 14.43 14.56
N LEU A 37 5.82 13.50 13.68
CA LEU A 37 5.76 13.70 12.23
C LEU A 37 4.33 13.95 11.73
N ARG A 38 3.32 13.33 12.33
CA ARG A 38 1.91 13.55 11.92
C ARG A 38 1.32 14.83 12.51
N GLY A 39 1.87 15.30 13.63
CA GLY A 39 1.17 16.18 14.56
C GLY A 39 0.75 15.38 15.79
N PRO A 40 1.34 15.63 16.99
CA PRO A 40 1.13 14.79 18.16
C PRO A 40 -0.32 14.81 18.67
N ALA A 41 -1.07 15.89 18.41
CA ALA A 41 -2.49 16.01 18.73
C ALA A 41 -3.41 15.34 17.68
N THR A 42 -2.88 15.01 16.50
CA THR A 42 -3.66 14.40 15.43
C THR A 42 -3.73 12.89 15.63
N PRO A 43 -4.92 12.26 15.61
CA PRO A 43 -5.02 10.80 15.63
C PRO A 43 -4.47 10.20 14.32
N PRO A 44 -3.80 9.04 14.35
CA PRO A 44 -3.33 8.39 13.14
C PRO A 44 -4.52 7.99 12.25
N ARG A 45 -4.42 8.28 10.95
CA ARG A 45 -5.30 7.64 9.96
C ARG A 45 -5.01 6.13 9.96
N PRO A 46 -6.03 5.28 10.17
CA PRO A 46 -5.82 3.84 10.13
C PRO A 46 -5.45 3.41 8.71
N LEU A 47 -4.56 2.42 8.62
CA LEU A 47 -4.32 1.73 7.36
C LEU A 47 -5.55 0.88 7.02
N ASP A 48 -5.81 0.72 5.73
CA ASP A 48 -6.80 -0.20 5.20
C ASP A 48 -6.14 -1.14 4.16
N ALA A 49 -6.92 -2.07 3.63
CA ALA A 49 -6.43 -2.99 2.60
C ALA A 49 -5.91 -2.26 1.36
N ARG A 50 -6.50 -1.11 1.01
CA ARG A 50 -6.09 -0.31 -0.14
C ARG A 50 -4.72 0.31 0.10
N ALA A 51 -4.47 0.90 1.27
CA ALA A 51 -3.19 1.47 1.67
C ALA A 51 -2.10 0.40 1.66
N LEU A 52 -2.36 -0.77 2.26
CA LEU A 52 -1.42 -1.90 2.28
C LEU A 52 -1.12 -2.47 0.88
N ALA A 53 -2.16 -2.66 0.06
CA ALA A 53 -2.01 -3.11 -1.33
C ALA A 53 -1.19 -2.12 -2.17
N ALA A 54 -1.32 -0.84 -1.86
CA ALA A 54 -0.69 0.22 -2.61
C ALA A 54 0.76 0.49 -2.15
N LEU A 55 1.11 0.17 -0.89
CA LEU A 55 2.50 -0.01 -0.44
C LEU A 55 3.17 -1.17 -1.19
N ALA A 56 2.47 -2.31 -1.33
CA ALA A 56 2.95 -3.45 -2.10
C ALA A 56 3.12 -3.14 -3.60
N ALA A 57 2.29 -2.23 -4.15
CA ALA A 57 2.37 -1.80 -5.54
C ALA A 57 3.60 -0.94 -5.84
N ASN A 58 4.15 -0.23 -4.85
CA ASN A 58 5.33 0.63 -5.01
C ASN A 58 6.30 0.52 -3.80
N PRO A 59 6.97 -0.64 -3.67
CA PRO A 59 7.65 -1.04 -2.44
C PRO A 59 8.90 -0.21 -2.08
N GLY A 60 9.48 0.55 -3.02
CA GLY A 60 10.67 1.37 -2.75
C GLY A 60 10.37 2.82 -2.37
N CYS A 61 9.10 3.21 -2.30
CA CYS A 61 8.74 4.60 -2.02
C CYS A 61 8.82 4.91 -0.50
N ARG A 62 9.95 5.48 -0.06
CA ARG A 62 10.18 5.88 1.34
C ARG A 62 9.17 6.91 1.82
N ARG A 63 8.88 7.93 0.99
CA ARG A 63 7.84 8.95 1.27
C ARG A 63 6.50 8.32 1.61
N ARG A 64 6.06 7.35 0.80
CA ARG A 64 4.80 6.66 1.04
C ARG A 64 4.85 5.84 2.33
N ALA A 65 5.86 5.00 2.50
CA ALA A 65 6.01 4.15 3.68
C ALA A 65 5.98 4.98 4.97
N LEU A 66 6.69 6.11 5.00
CA LEU A 66 6.70 7.02 6.14
C LEU A 66 5.32 7.62 6.42
N LEU A 67 4.66 8.20 5.42
CA LEU A 67 3.38 8.87 5.61
C LEU A 67 2.25 7.89 5.98
N ASP A 68 2.24 6.71 5.35
CA ASP A 68 1.29 5.63 5.66
C ASP A 68 1.52 5.12 7.09
N GLY A 69 2.77 4.82 7.49
CA GLY A 69 3.02 4.32 8.85
C GLY A 69 2.97 5.39 9.95
N ALA A 70 3.16 6.67 9.62
CA ALA A 70 2.87 7.77 10.52
C ALA A 70 1.36 8.06 10.63
N GLY A 71 0.52 7.49 9.76
CA GLY A 71 -0.92 7.74 9.75
C GLY A 71 -1.28 9.17 9.33
N VAL A 72 -0.50 9.77 8.43
CA VAL A 72 -0.77 11.13 7.90
C VAL A 72 -1.95 11.10 6.94
N ASP A 73 -2.83 12.10 7.04
CA ASP A 73 -3.89 12.31 6.05
C ASP A 73 -3.30 12.82 4.72
N LYS A 74 -2.90 11.90 3.86
CA LYS A 74 -2.30 12.22 2.56
C LYS A 74 -3.25 12.95 1.62
N SER A 75 -4.57 12.79 1.77
CA SER A 75 -5.55 13.52 0.95
C SER A 75 -5.58 15.00 1.35
N ALA A 76 -5.65 15.28 2.65
CA ALA A 76 -5.57 16.64 3.17
C ALA A 76 -4.21 17.28 2.85
N LEU A 77 -3.13 16.52 3.01
CA LEU A 77 -1.78 16.95 2.64
C LEU A 77 -1.69 17.28 1.13
N ALA A 78 -2.15 16.39 0.25
CA ALA A 78 -2.14 16.63 -1.19
C ALA A 78 -2.97 17.86 -1.60
N ALA A 79 -4.12 18.07 -0.95
CA ALA A 79 -4.96 19.25 -1.16
C ALA A 79 -4.23 20.54 -0.75
N LYS A 80 -3.58 20.55 0.42
CA LYS A 80 -2.83 21.73 0.90
C LYS A 80 -1.59 22.02 0.06
N LEU A 81 -0.97 21.01 -0.53
CA LEU A 81 0.10 21.16 -1.53
C LEU A 81 -0.40 21.64 -2.92
N GLY A 82 -1.70 21.87 -3.09
CA GLY A 82 -2.29 22.30 -4.36
C GLY A 82 -2.32 21.21 -5.44
N SER A 83 -2.17 19.94 -5.06
CA SER A 83 -2.15 18.79 -5.97
C SER A 83 -3.10 17.66 -5.52
N PRO A 84 -4.39 17.96 -5.27
CA PRO A 84 -5.34 16.94 -4.81
C PRO A 84 -5.49 15.84 -5.87
N ALA A 85 -5.43 14.58 -5.43
CA ALA A 85 -5.83 13.47 -6.29
C ALA A 85 -7.36 13.47 -6.44
N PRO A 86 -7.91 13.24 -7.65
CA PRO A 86 -9.35 13.18 -7.89
C PRO A 86 -9.92 11.82 -7.45
N PHE A 87 -9.55 11.36 -6.25
CA PHE A 87 -10.11 10.13 -5.69
C PHE A 87 -11.52 10.41 -5.19
N GLY A 88 -12.50 10.00 -6.00
CA GLY A 88 -13.91 10.02 -5.66
C GLY A 88 -14.66 9.15 -6.64
N GLN A 89 -15.51 8.26 -6.14
CA GLN A 89 -16.51 7.62 -6.97
C GLN A 89 -17.77 8.49 -6.96
N SER A 90 -18.46 8.59 -8.09
CA SER A 90 -19.76 9.25 -8.11
C SER A 90 -20.71 8.52 -7.15
N GLN A 91 -21.64 9.23 -6.52
CA GLN A 91 -22.66 8.61 -5.65
C GLN A 91 -23.41 7.48 -6.38
N PHE A 92 -23.64 7.66 -7.68
CA PHE A 92 -24.22 6.63 -8.53
C PHE A 92 -23.36 5.38 -8.67
N ALA A 93 -22.03 5.51 -8.79
CA ALA A 93 -21.12 4.37 -8.83
C ALA A 93 -21.09 3.61 -7.48
N ILE A 94 -21.18 4.33 -6.36
CA ILE A 94 -21.27 3.74 -5.02
C ILE A 94 -22.58 2.95 -4.88
N VAL A 95 -23.73 3.57 -5.15
CA VAL A 95 -25.05 2.92 -5.05
C VAL A 95 -25.13 1.70 -5.96
N ARG A 96 -24.63 1.81 -7.19
CA ARG A 96 -24.58 0.68 -8.13
C ARG A 96 -23.68 -0.45 -7.61
N GLY A 97 -22.52 -0.11 -7.04
CA GLY A 97 -21.60 -1.07 -6.43
C GLY A 97 -22.28 -1.84 -5.30
N ASN A 98 -22.89 -1.13 -4.35
CA ASN A 98 -23.57 -1.73 -3.20
C ASN A 98 -24.75 -2.63 -3.65
N SER A 99 -25.53 -2.19 -4.64
CA SER A 99 -26.63 -2.98 -5.19
C SER A 99 -26.13 -4.26 -5.89
N PHE A 100 -25.04 -4.17 -6.65
CA PHE A 100 -24.43 -5.34 -7.28
C PHE A 100 -23.89 -6.31 -6.23
N GLU A 101 -23.22 -5.81 -5.21
CA GLU A 101 -22.68 -6.61 -4.11
C GLU A 101 -23.78 -7.33 -3.33
N ALA A 102 -24.85 -6.62 -2.94
CA ALA A 102 -26.00 -7.20 -2.27
C ALA A 102 -26.67 -8.29 -3.13
N LYS A 103 -26.77 -8.07 -4.44
CA LYS A 103 -27.30 -9.07 -5.38
C LYS A 103 -26.43 -10.34 -5.42
N VAL A 104 -25.11 -10.19 -5.43
CA VAL A 104 -24.16 -11.31 -5.46
C VAL A 104 -24.24 -12.14 -4.18
N LYS A 105 -24.47 -11.50 -3.03
CA LYS A 105 -24.51 -12.15 -1.70
C LYS A 105 -25.91 -12.60 -1.27
N ALA A 106 -26.94 -12.30 -2.06
CA ALA A 106 -28.31 -12.70 -1.79
C ALA A 106 -28.48 -14.23 -1.67
N ASP A 107 -29.60 -14.66 -1.07
CA ASP A 107 -29.98 -16.06 -0.93
C ASP A 107 -28.90 -16.95 -0.27
N GLY A 108 -28.18 -16.38 0.70
CA GLY A 108 -27.10 -17.06 1.42
C GLY A 108 -25.86 -17.29 0.56
N GLY A 109 -25.64 -16.49 -0.48
CA GLY A 109 -24.46 -16.60 -1.35
C GLY A 109 -24.55 -17.72 -2.39
N ARG A 110 -25.75 -18.22 -2.71
CA ARG A 110 -25.93 -19.27 -3.74
C ARG A 110 -25.26 -18.93 -5.06
N GLU A 111 -25.34 -17.67 -5.48
CA GLU A 111 -24.70 -17.22 -6.72
C GLU A 111 -23.16 -17.24 -6.61
N LEU A 112 -22.60 -16.87 -5.46
CA LEU A 112 -21.15 -17.02 -5.20
C LEU A 112 -20.71 -18.48 -5.27
N LEU A 113 -21.49 -19.39 -4.67
CA LEU A 113 -21.20 -20.82 -4.69
C LEU A 113 -21.28 -21.39 -6.11
N ARG A 114 -22.27 -20.96 -6.91
CA ARG A 114 -22.35 -21.30 -8.33
C ARG A 114 -21.11 -20.81 -9.10
N LEU A 115 -20.64 -19.60 -8.82
CA LEU A 115 -19.46 -19.01 -9.47
C LEU A 115 -18.14 -19.71 -9.11
N ILE A 116 -18.06 -20.40 -7.98
CA ILE A 116 -16.91 -21.27 -7.64
C ILE A 116 -17.09 -22.73 -8.11
N GLY A 117 -18.17 -23.03 -8.83
CA GLY A 117 -18.43 -24.34 -9.43
C GLY A 117 -19.26 -25.30 -8.56
N VAL A 118 -20.02 -24.80 -7.58
CA VAL A 118 -20.90 -25.62 -6.73
C VAL A 118 -22.34 -25.45 -7.20
N GLU A 119 -22.87 -26.46 -7.89
CA GLU A 119 -24.24 -26.42 -8.45
C GLU A 119 -25.32 -26.63 -7.38
N GLU A 120 -25.11 -27.57 -6.46
CA GLU A 120 -26.05 -27.89 -5.38
C GLU A 120 -25.35 -27.79 -4.01
N PRO A 121 -25.17 -26.57 -3.46
CA PRO A 121 -24.47 -26.40 -2.19
C PRO A 121 -25.25 -26.92 -0.96
N GLY A 122 -26.50 -27.37 -1.14
CA GLY A 122 -27.39 -27.72 -0.04
C GLY A 122 -27.77 -26.48 0.80
N ALA A 123 -27.70 -26.62 2.12
CA ALA A 123 -27.87 -25.51 3.06
C ALA A 123 -26.52 -24.80 3.26
N VAL A 124 -26.52 -23.47 3.11
CA VAL A 124 -25.35 -22.61 3.32
C VAL A 124 -25.52 -21.88 4.65
N SER A 125 -24.50 -21.96 5.51
CA SER A 125 -24.48 -21.21 6.76
C SER A 125 -23.99 -19.78 6.50
N VAL A 126 -24.67 -18.79 7.09
CA VAL A 126 -24.26 -17.37 7.08
C VAL A 126 -24.28 -16.88 8.52
N PRO A 127 -23.15 -16.97 9.25
CA PRO A 127 -23.10 -16.58 10.65
C PRO A 127 -23.16 -15.07 10.83
N GLU A 128 -23.81 -14.61 11.90
CA GLU A 128 -23.77 -13.22 12.33
C GLU A 128 -22.36 -12.87 12.88
N LEU A 129 -21.81 -11.75 12.40
CA LEU A 129 -20.45 -11.30 12.69
C LEU A 129 -20.42 -9.99 13.49
N ALA A 130 -21.57 -9.39 13.79
CA ALA A 130 -21.69 -8.23 14.65
C ALA A 130 -21.16 -8.51 16.06
N ALA A 131 -20.40 -7.54 16.58
CA ALA A 131 -19.88 -7.52 17.95
C ALA A 131 -19.45 -6.09 18.31
N ALA A 132 -19.21 -5.85 19.61
CA ALA A 132 -18.78 -4.54 20.09
C ALA A 132 -17.33 -4.24 19.65
N GLY A 133 -17.17 -3.15 18.89
CA GLY A 133 -15.88 -2.65 18.43
C GLY A 133 -15.15 -3.57 17.43
N PRO A 134 -14.06 -3.08 16.83
CA PRO A 134 -13.25 -3.85 15.88
C PRO A 134 -12.69 -5.14 16.48
N GLU A 135 -12.18 -5.10 17.72
CA GLU A 135 -11.59 -6.25 18.41
C GLU A 135 -12.63 -7.36 18.62
N GLY A 136 -13.84 -7.00 19.05
CA GLY A 136 -14.94 -7.93 19.22
C GLY A 136 -15.36 -8.57 17.90
N ARG A 137 -15.45 -7.77 16.81
CA ARG A 137 -15.78 -8.28 15.47
C ARG A 137 -14.72 -9.22 14.93
N VAL A 138 -13.43 -8.94 15.19
CA VAL A 138 -12.33 -9.85 14.84
C VAL A 138 -12.41 -11.15 15.61
N ALA A 139 -12.68 -11.11 16.91
CA ALA A 139 -12.84 -12.31 17.73
C ALA A 139 -14.04 -13.15 17.28
N ARG A 140 -15.19 -12.51 16.96
CA ARG A 140 -16.38 -13.18 16.44
C ARG A 140 -16.11 -13.81 15.07
N THR A 141 -15.42 -13.11 14.17
CA THR A 141 -15.01 -13.63 12.87
C THR A 141 -14.12 -14.85 13.01
N ALA A 142 -13.10 -14.80 13.88
CA ALA A 142 -12.21 -15.93 14.11
C ALA A 142 -12.95 -17.15 14.68
N LEU A 143 -13.95 -16.94 15.55
CA LEU A 143 -14.79 -18.02 16.07
C LEU A 143 -15.67 -18.62 14.97
N ALA A 144 -16.34 -17.78 14.16
CA ALA A 144 -17.15 -18.23 13.04
C ALA A 144 -16.36 -19.07 12.01
N LEU A 145 -15.11 -18.68 11.72
CA LEU A 145 -14.21 -19.46 10.85
C LEU A 145 -13.88 -20.85 11.44
N ARG A 146 -13.67 -20.95 12.76
CA ARG A 146 -13.44 -22.24 13.45
C ARG A 146 -14.69 -23.12 13.44
N GLU A 147 -15.84 -22.54 13.74
CA GLU A 147 -17.14 -23.22 13.72
C GLU A 147 -17.45 -23.76 12.32
N ALA A 148 -17.30 -22.93 11.29
CA ALA A 148 -17.50 -23.30 9.89
C ALA A 148 -16.58 -24.45 9.45
N THR A 149 -15.29 -24.37 9.79
CA THR A 149 -14.30 -25.40 9.46
C THR A 149 -14.65 -26.74 10.13
N SER A 150 -15.14 -26.69 11.37
CA SER A 150 -15.51 -27.90 12.13
C SER A 150 -16.84 -28.51 11.66
N ALA A 151 -17.78 -27.67 11.19
CA ALA A 151 -19.07 -28.12 10.70
C ALA A 151 -18.98 -28.92 9.39
N GLY A 152 -17.96 -28.66 8.57
CA GLY A 152 -17.78 -29.37 7.30
C GLY A 152 -18.91 -29.11 6.29
N THR A 153 -19.52 -27.93 6.34
CA THR A 153 -20.57 -27.50 5.41
C THR A 153 -20.19 -26.17 4.75
N TRP A 154 -20.82 -25.86 3.62
CA TRP A 154 -20.62 -24.58 2.97
C TRP A 154 -21.04 -23.43 3.89
N THR A 155 -20.11 -22.51 4.14
CA THR A 155 -20.36 -21.31 4.94
C THR A 155 -19.89 -20.07 4.18
N LEU A 156 -20.73 -19.04 4.15
CA LEU A 156 -20.38 -17.71 3.64
C LEU A 156 -20.27 -16.75 4.84
N LEU A 157 -19.09 -16.21 5.06
CA LEU A 157 -18.89 -15.08 5.95
C LEU A 157 -19.02 -13.80 5.13
N ASP A 158 -20.05 -13.01 5.42
CA ASP A 158 -20.31 -11.70 4.79
C ASP A 158 -19.62 -10.59 5.59
N HIS A 159 -18.76 -9.80 4.93
CA HIS A 159 -17.93 -8.77 5.57
C HIS A 159 -17.25 -9.21 6.89
N PRO A 160 -16.48 -10.31 6.90
CA PRO A 160 -15.74 -10.69 8.09
C PRO A 160 -14.67 -9.65 8.40
N LEU A 161 -14.49 -9.30 9.68
CA LEU A 161 -13.44 -8.39 10.09
C LEU A 161 -12.20 -9.20 10.52
N LEU A 162 -11.08 -8.94 9.85
CA LEU A 162 -9.79 -9.57 10.11
C LEU A 162 -8.81 -8.56 10.70
N ALA A 163 -7.82 -9.04 11.45
CA ALA A 163 -6.76 -8.21 11.98
C ALA A 163 -5.40 -8.59 11.39
N LEU A 164 -4.60 -7.58 11.08
CA LEU A 164 -3.21 -7.73 10.67
C LEU A 164 -2.36 -6.75 11.47
N GLU A 165 -1.39 -7.23 12.23
CA GLU A 165 -0.40 -6.34 12.86
C GLU A 165 0.53 -5.75 11.79
N VAL A 166 0.68 -4.42 11.80
CA VAL A 166 1.57 -3.64 10.94
C VAL A 166 2.30 -2.63 11.83
N ALA A 167 3.64 -2.71 11.86
CA ALA A 167 4.49 -1.86 12.70
C ALA A 167 4.02 -1.78 14.18
N GLY A 168 3.62 -2.91 14.76
CA GLY A 168 3.17 -3.01 16.15
C GLY A 168 1.74 -2.52 16.43
N SER A 169 0.99 -2.09 15.41
CA SER A 169 -0.42 -1.67 15.55
C SER A 169 -1.36 -2.61 14.77
N PRO A 170 -2.57 -2.88 15.28
CA PRO A 170 -3.56 -3.66 14.55
C PRO A 170 -4.13 -2.84 13.38
N VAL A 171 -4.21 -3.48 12.21
CA VAL A 171 -4.93 -3.00 11.04
C VAL A 171 -6.13 -3.90 10.82
N TYR A 172 -7.32 -3.31 10.84
CA TYR A 172 -8.59 -4.01 10.63
C TYR A 172 -8.95 -4.03 9.14
N LEU A 173 -9.32 -5.20 8.65
CA LEU A 173 -9.46 -5.50 7.24
C LEU A 173 -10.78 -6.23 7.01
N GLU A 174 -11.58 -5.73 6.07
CA GLU A 174 -12.92 -6.24 5.78
C GLU A 174 -12.98 -6.66 4.30
N PRO A 175 -12.64 -7.92 3.96
CA PRO A 175 -12.94 -8.48 2.64
C PRO A 175 -14.46 -8.46 2.38
N ASP A 176 -14.84 -8.45 1.10
CA ASP A 176 -16.26 -8.43 0.72
C ASP A 176 -16.97 -9.73 1.16
N ALA A 177 -16.30 -10.88 1.01
CA ALA A 177 -16.73 -12.12 1.64
C ALA A 177 -15.60 -13.16 1.79
N VAL A 178 -15.83 -14.18 2.63
CA VAL A 178 -14.99 -15.39 2.70
C VAL A 178 -15.89 -16.63 2.63
N VAL A 179 -15.60 -17.52 1.69
CA VAL A 179 -16.28 -18.82 1.58
C VAL A 179 -15.44 -19.90 2.26
N VAL A 180 -16.06 -20.66 3.16
CA VAL A 180 -15.48 -21.87 3.78
C VAL A 180 -16.12 -23.10 3.15
N GLY A 181 -15.29 -23.95 2.56
CA GLY A 181 -15.69 -25.22 1.97
C GLY A 181 -15.77 -26.36 3.00
N PRO A 182 -16.55 -27.42 2.71
CA PRO A 182 -16.64 -28.62 3.55
C PRO A 182 -15.30 -29.29 3.88
N ASP A 183 -14.31 -29.10 3.02
CA ASP A 183 -12.96 -29.66 3.17
C ASP A 183 -12.07 -28.84 4.13
N GLY A 184 -12.55 -27.68 4.61
CA GLY A 184 -11.79 -26.71 5.40
C GLY A 184 -11.05 -25.66 4.57
N GLY A 185 -11.27 -25.61 3.25
CA GLY A 185 -10.71 -24.59 2.36
C GLY A 185 -11.37 -23.22 2.56
N TRP A 186 -10.57 -22.16 2.72
CA TRP A 186 -11.05 -20.78 2.88
C TRP A 186 -10.69 -19.96 1.64
N THR A 187 -11.69 -19.42 0.94
CA THR A 187 -11.52 -18.63 -0.29
C THR A 187 -11.99 -17.20 -0.06
N VAL A 188 -11.10 -16.24 -0.28
CA VAL A 188 -11.45 -14.81 -0.31
C VAL A 188 -12.24 -14.50 -1.58
N VAL A 189 -13.33 -13.76 -1.42
CA VAL A 189 -14.14 -13.23 -2.52
C VAL A 189 -13.99 -11.72 -2.55
N GLU A 190 -13.53 -11.18 -3.68
CA GLU A 190 -13.51 -9.75 -3.97
C GLU A 190 -14.60 -9.42 -4.96
N ILE A 191 -15.53 -8.55 -4.58
CA ILE A 191 -16.59 -8.06 -5.44
C ILE A 191 -16.20 -6.66 -5.93
N LYS A 192 -16.24 -6.45 -7.24
CA LYS A 192 -15.89 -5.17 -7.85
C LYS A 192 -16.91 -4.78 -8.90
N SER A 193 -17.17 -3.48 -9.03
CA SER A 193 -18.23 -2.94 -9.90
C SER A 193 -17.76 -2.58 -11.32
N PHE A 194 -16.50 -2.85 -11.68
CA PHE A 194 -16.03 -2.70 -13.05
C PHE A 194 -16.37 -3.93 -13.88
N PRO A 195 -16.70 -3.80 -15.17
CA PRO A 195 -17.15 -4.93 -15.98
C PRO A 195 -16.01 -5.88 -16.38
N MET A 196 -16.35 -7.17 -16.52
CA MET A 196 -15.61 -8.15 -17.32
C MET A 196 -16.24 -8.19 -18.72
N VAL A 197 -15.54 -7.66 -19.72
CA VAL A 197 -16.00 -7.57 -21.11
C VAL A 197 -15.48 -8.78 -21.88
N ASP A 198 -16.38 -9.53 -22.52
CA ASP A 198 -16.02 -10.73 -23.31
C ASP A 198 -15.19 -11.75 -22.49
N GLY A 199 -15.48 -11.86 -21.19
CA GLY A 199 -14.79 -12.76 -20.27
C GLY A 199 -13.44 -12.24 -19.73
N ALA A 200 -13.03 -11.03 -20.09
CA ALA A 200 -11.80 -10.42 -19.61
C ALA A 200 -12.06 -9.11 -18.83
N ALA A 201 -11.42 -8.98 -17.68
CA ALA A 201 -11.32 -7.70 -16.99
C ALA A 201 -10.04 -6.97 -17.37
N ASP A 202 -10.06 -5.64 -17.25
CA ASP A 202 -8.87 -4.81 -17.39
C ASP A 202 -7.74 -5.31 -16.46
N ALA A 203 -6.58 -5.64 -17.04
CA ALA A 203 -5.47 -6.26 -16.30
C ALA A 203 -4.95 -5.39 -15.16
N SER A 204 -5.03 -4.05 -15.28
CA SER A 204 -4.62 -3.14 -14.22
C SER A 204 -5.57 -3.20 -13.02
N LYS A 205 -6.88 -3.28 -13.27
CA LYS A 205 -7.91 -3.45 -12.24
C LYS A 205 -7.84 -4.81 -11.58
N VAL A 206 -7.66 -5.89 -12.35
CA VAL A 206 -7.43 -7.25 -11.80
C VAL A 206 -6.19 -7.26 -10.92
N GLY A 207 -5.09 -6.67 -11.39
CA GLY A 207 -3.85 -6.56 -10.62
C GLY A 207 -4.01 -5.78 -9.32
N ALA A 208 -4.85 -4.73 -9.31
CA ALA A 208 -5.18 -3.97 -8.10
C ALA A 208 -6.01 -4.80 -7.12
N ALA A 209 -7.09 -5.45 -7.59
CA ALA A 209 -7.91 -6.33 -6.77
C ALA A 209 -7.09 -7.50 -6.19
N ALA A 210 -6.21 -8.11 -6.98
CA ALA A 210 -5.31 -9.18 -6.53
C ALA A 210 -4.37 -8.74 -5.39
N ARG A 211 -3.89 -7.49 -5.42
CA ARG A 211 -3.04 -6.94 -4.34
C ARG A 211 -3.84 -6.69 -3.06
N GLN A 212 -5.09 -6.21 -3.17
CA GLN A 212 -5.97 -6.06 -2.01
C GLN A 212 -6.33 -7.43 -1.43
N ALA A 213 -6.76 -8.38 -2.27
CA ALA A 213 -7.08 -9.73 -1.85
C ALA A 213 -5.91 -10.45 -1.16
N ALA A 214 -4.68 -10.20 -1.63
CA ALA A 214 -3.47 -10.72 -0.99
C ALA A 214 -3.28 -10.23 0.46
N VAL A 215 -3.74 -9.03 0.80
CA VAL A 215 -3.74 -8.51 2.18
C VAL A 215 -4.71 -9.32 3.04
N TYR A 216 -5.92 -9.61 2.54
CA TYR A 216 -6.91 -10.43 3.23
C TYR A 216 -6.45 -11.88 3.40
N VAL A 217 -5.83 -12.46 2.38
CA VAL A 217 -5.22 -13.80 2.46
C VAL A 217 -4.16 -13.85 3.57
N LEU A 218 -3.29 -12.84 3.69
CA LEU A 218 -2.30 -12.77 4.77
C LEU A 218 -2.94 -12.68 6.16
N ALA A 219 -4.04 -11.94 6.29
CA ALA A 219 -4.77 -11.85 7.55
C ALA A 219 -5.48 -13.16 7.90
N LEU A 220 -6.11 -13.83 6.93
CA LEU A 220 -6.72 -15.16 7.11
C LEU A 220 -5.69 -16.22 7.49
N GLU A 221 -4.50 -16.19 6.90
CA GLU A 221 -3.44 -17.15 7.22
C GLU A 221 -3.06 -17.13 8.71
N ARG A 222 -3.14 -15.98 9.39
CA ARG A 222 -2.92 -15.88 10.84
C ARG A 222 -3.98 -16.62 11.64
N VAL A 223 -5.24 -16.53 11.23
CA VAL A 223 -6.35 -17.25 11.88
C VAL A 223 -6.29 -18.75 11.56
N ALA A 224 -5.97 -19.11 10.32
CA ALA A 224 -5.84 -20.50 9.88
C ALA A 224 -4.69 -21.22 10.59
N ALA A 225 -3.57 -20.54 10.89
CA ALA A 225 -2.43 -21.11 11.59
C ALA A 225 -2.76 -21.70 12.98
N VAL A 226 -3.83 -21.22 13.62
CA VAL A 226 -4.31 -21.70 14.92
C VAL A 226 -5.65 -22.43 14.82
N THR A 227 -6.12 -22.74 13.61
CA THR A 227 -7.38 -23.45 13.36
C THR A 227 -7.11 -24.80 12.70
N GLY A 228 -7.34 -25.89 13.43
CA GLY A 228 -7.17 -27.25 12.89
C GLY A 228 -8.04 -27.49 11.66
N GLY A 229 -7.46 -28.09 10.61
CA GLY A 229 -8.16 -28.40 9.35
C GLY A 229 -8.29 -27.25 8.35
N ALA A 230 -8.05 -26.00 8.78
CA ALA A 230 -8.17 -24.83 7.92
C ALA A 230 -7.06 -24.75 6.86
N ARG A 231 -7.44 -24.39 5.63
CA ARG A 231 -6.51 -24.14 4.52
C ARG A 231 -6.91 -22.89 3.75
N VAL A 232 -6.10 -21.84 3.81
CA VAL A 232 -6.35 -20.64 3.00
C VAL A 232 -5.98 -20.91 1.55
N ALA A 233 -6.92 -20.65 0.63
CA ALA A 233 -6.71 -20.82 -0.80
C ALA A 233 -5.64 -19.86 -1.32
N ARG A 234 -4.84 -20.34 -2.28
CA ARG A 234 -3.79 -19.57 -2.95
C ARG A 234 -4.33 -18.70 -4.09
N SER A 235 -5.58 -18.94 -4.46
CA SER A 235 -6.34 -18.18 -5.44
C SER A 235 -7.56 -17.58 -4.76
N VAL A 236 -8.00 -16.44 -5.26
CA VAL A 236 -9.18 -15.71 -4.79
C VAL A 236 -10.21 -15.65 -5.89
N LEU A 237 -11.48 -15.44 -5.54
CA LEU A 237 -12.55 -15.23 -6.50
C LEU A 237 -12.74 -13.74 -6.72
N LEU A 238 -12.46 -13.24 -7.93
CA LEU A 238 -12.82 -11.89 -8.33
C LEU A 238 -14.18 -11.92 -9.03
N VAL A 239 -15.19 -11.34 -8.40
CA VAL A 239 -16.56 -11.24 -8.94
C VAL A 239 -16.78 -9.85 -9.52
N CYS A 240 -17.23 -9.79 -10.76
CA CYS A 240 -17.53 -8.55 -11.45
C CYS A 240 -18.81 -8.67 -12.29
N PRO A 241 -19.45 -7.55 -12.65
CA PRO A 241 -20.52 -7.57 -13.64
C PRO A 241 -20.03 -8.11 -14.99
N LYS A 242 -20.84 -8.95 -15.63
CA LYS A 242 -20.62 -9.47 -16.97
C LYS A 242 -21.04 -8.43 -18.00
N ASP A 243 -20.11 -8.07 -18.87
CA ASP A 243 -20.27 -7.08 -19.92
C ASP A 243 -20.86 -5.78 -19.34
N PHE A 244 -21.94 -5.25 -19.92
CA PHE A 244 -22.62 -4.04 -19.41
C PHE A 244 -23.88 -4.36 -18.59
N SER A 245 -24.02 -5.60 -18.13
CA SER A 245 -25.17 -6.07 -17.34
C SER A 245 -24.86 -6.09 -15.84
N ASN A 246 -25.88 -6.29 -15.00
CA ASN A 246 -25.71 -6.60 -13.57
C ASN A 246 -25.70 -8.12 -13.30
N LEU A 247 -25.46 -8.95 -14.32
CA LEU A 247 -25.25 -10.39 -14.12
C LEU A 247 -23.84 -10.60 -13.59
N PRO A 248 -23.64 -11.30 -12.47
CA PRO A 248 -22.29 -11.53 -11.98
C PRO A 248 -21.59 -12.61 -12.80
N THR A 249 -20.29 -12.42 -12.98
CA THR A 249 -19.35 -13.43 -13.47
C THR A 249 -18.11 -13.38 -12.60
N ALA A 250 -17.28 -14.43 -12.66
CA ALA A 250 -16.12 -14.54 -11.80
C ALA A 250 -14.86 -14.94 -12.56
N SER A 251 -13.72 -14.55 -12.00
CA SER A 251 -12.40 -14.99 -12.43
C SER A 251 -11.63 -15.48 -11.21
N VAL A 252 -11.00 -16.65 -11.33
CA VAL A 252 -10.11 -17.18 -10.30
C VAL A 252 -8.74 -16.56 -10.48
N VAL A 253 -8.25 -15.84 -9.47
CA VAL A 253 -7.00 -15.09 -9.54
C VAL A 253 -5.97 -15.70 -8.58
N ASP A 254 -4.86 -16.20 -9.10
CA ASP A 254 -3.72 -16.63 -8.28
C ASP A 254 -3.04 -15.40 -7.65
N VAL A 255 -2.95 -15.39 -6.32
CA VAL A 255 -2.39 -14.26 -5.55
C VAL A 255 -1.05 -14.57 -4.90
N ARG A 256 -0.40 -15.71 -5.20
CA ARG A 256 0.88 -16.10 -4.57
C ARG A 256 1.96 -15.03 -4.71
N LYS A 257 2.07 -14.44 -5.92
CA LYS A 257 3.05 -13.38 -6.20
C LYS A 257 2.74 -12.13 -5.36
N GLN A 258 1.49 -11.67 -5.39
CA GLN A 258 1.02 -10.49 -4.68
C GLN A 258 1.19 -10.67 -3.17
N ARG A 259 0.75 -11.81 -2.63
CA ARG A 259 0.96 -12.21 -1.23
C ARG A 259 2.43 -12.13 -0.84
N SER A 260 3.32 -12.71 -1.65
CA SER A 260 4.74 -12.70 -1.33
C SER A 260 5.37 -11.31 -1.37
N VAL A 261 4.90 -10.40 -2.23
CA VAL A 261 5.35 -9.01 -2.27
C VAL A 261 4.80 -8.24 -1.07
N THR A 262 3.50 -8.35 -0.80
CA THR A 262 2.84 -7.69 0.32
C THR A 262 3.47 -8.07 1.64
N ARG A 263 3.66 -9.38 1.91
CA ARG A 263 4.34 -9.86 3.13
C ARG A 263 5.71 -9.20 3.32
N ARG A 264 6.55 -9.21 2.27
CA ARG A 264 7.87 -8.57 2.30
C ARG A 264 7.81 -7.06 2.56
N GLN A 265 6.74 -6.38 2.14
CA GLN A 265 6.57 -4.96 2.44
C GLN A 265 6.13 -4.72 3.88
N LEU A 266 5.22 -5.54 4.40
CA LEU A 266 4.83 -5.45 5.81
C LEU A 266 6.04 -5.69 6.73
N ASP A 267 6.89 -6.66 6.39
CA ASP A 267 8.15 -6.93 7.10
C ASP A 267 9.14 -5.75 7.02
N ARG A 268 9.05 -4.88 6.00
CA ARG A 268 9.91 -3.69 5.87
C ARG A 268 9.35 -2.49 6.60
N LEU A 269 8.03 -2.39 6.76
CA LEU A 269 7.39 -1.31 7.52
C LEU A 269 7.80 -1.34 8.99
N THR A 270 8.29 -2.47 9.50
CA THR A 270 8.89 -2.53 10.85
C THR A 270 10.17 -1.68 10.97
N ARG A 271 10.78 -1.26 9.85
CA ARG A 271 11.97 -0.39 9.80
C ARG A 271 11.65 1.06 9.40
N ILE A 272 10.40 1.48 9.58
CA ILE A 272 9.97 2.85 9.30
C ILE A 272 10.69 3.88 10.19
N ASP A 273 11.12 3.45 11.37
CA ASP A 273 11.92 4.21 12.31
C ASP A 273 13.27 4.64 11.71
N GLU A 274 13.91 3.80 10.89
CA GLU A 274 15.13 4.17 10.16
C GLU A 274 14.87 5.30 9.15
N ILE A 275 13.70 5.30 8.51
CA ILE A 275 13.30 6.38 7.60
C ILE A 275 13.04 7.66 8.39
N ALA A 276 12.32 7.55 9.51
CA ALA A 276 11.97 8.69 10.37
C ALA A 276 13.20 9.31 11.06
N ALA A 277 14.18 8.50 11.45
CA ALA A 277 15.41 8.93 12.10
C ALA A 277 16.39 9.65 11.15
N ALA A 278 16.28 9.42 9.85
CA ALA A 278 17.08 10.10 8.83
C ALA A 278 16.55 11.49 8.46
N LEU A 279 15.38 11.90 8.99
CA LEU A 279 14.79 13.19 8.70
C LEU A 279 15.44 14.29 9.54
N PRO A 280 15.59 15.52 8.99
CA PRO A 280 15.98 16.67 9.77
C PRO A 280 15.09 16.87 11.00
N GLU A 281 15.67 17.45 12.06
CA GLU A 281 14.92 17.86 13.25
C GLU A 281 13.87 18.92 12.86
N GLY A 282 12.71 18.89 13.52
CA GLY A 282 11.61 19.82 13.24
C GLY A 282 10.73 19.49 12.02
N VAL A 283 11.08 18.49 11.20
CA VAL A 283 10.17 18.03 10.12
C VAL A 283 8.85 17.54 10.72
N SER A 284 7.74 18.05 10.18
CA SER A 284 6.37 17.64 10.49
C SER A 284 5.51 17.71 9.23
N PHE A 285 4.49 16.85 9.17
CA PHE A 285 3.46 16.77 8.15
C PHE A 285 2.09 17.19 8.70
N ASP A 286 2.06 17.90 9.84
CA ASP A 286 0.84 18.38 10.47
C ASP A 286 0.16 19.44 9.57
N VAL A 287 -0.90 18.99 8.88
CA VAL A 287 -1.63 19.79 7.89
C VAL A 287 -2.39 20.96 8.54
N ALA A 288 -2.74 20.85 9.82
CA ALA A 288 -3.46 21.88 10.56
C ALA A 288 -2.53 23.04 10.93
N GLU A 289 -1.34 22.73 11.46
CA GLU A 289 -0.42 23.73 12.03
C GLU A 289 0.55 24.33 11.00
N HIS A 290 0.79 23.68 9.85
CA HIS A 290 1.77 24.15 8.87
C HIS A 290 1.13 24.79 7.62
N SER A 291 1.86 25.75 7.05
CA SER A 291 1.59 26.35 5.74
C SER A 291 1.84 25.37 4.58
N ALA A 292 1.36 25.72 3.38
CA ALA A 292 1.59 24.90 2.19
C ALA A 292 3.09 24.80 1.84
N GLU A 293 3.83 25.90 2.03
CA GLU A 293 5.26 26.01 1.77
C GLU A 293 6.07 25.13 2.74
N GLU A 294 5.76 25.17 4.04
CA GLU A 294 6.41 24.32 5.05
C GLU A 294 6.14 22.84 4.80
N LEU A 295 4.90 22.47 4.48
CA LEU A 295 4.54 21.09 4.14
C LEU A 295 5.23 20.62 2.85
N ALA A 296 5.36 21.50 1.86
CA ALA A 296 6.08 21.18 0.64
C ALA A 296 7.55 20.87 0.95
N ALA A 297 8.21 21.70 1.76
CA ALA A 297 9.59 21.47 2.20
C ALA A 297 9.72 20.14 2.97
N ALA A 298 8.83 19.89 3.94
CA ALA A 298 8.81 18.67 4.74
C ALA A 298 8.65 17.41 3.86
N VAL A 299 7.72 17.44 2.91
CA VAL A 299 7.48 16.32 1.97
C VAL A 299 8.70 16.07 1.09
N GLU A 300 9.41 17.11 0.65
CA GLU A 300 10.63 16.96 -0.14
C GLU A 300 11.83 16.41 0.66
N CYS A 301 11.85 16.51 1.98
CA CYS A 301 12.86 15.83 2.81
C CYS A 301 12.83 14.31 2.70
N VAL A 302 11.72 13.73 2.21
CA VAL A 302 11.57 12.29 2.05
C VAL A 302 11.50 11.96 0.55
N PRO A 303 12.46 11.21 -0.01
CA PRO A 303 12.45 10.94 -1.44
C PRO A 303 11.23 10.09 -1.83
N HIS A 304 10.56 10.48 -2.90
CA HIS A 304 9.55 9.67 -3.56
C HIS A 304 10.20 8.73 -4.59
N GLN A 305 9.47 7.68 -4.96
CA GLN A 305 9.81 6.84 -6.11
C GLN A 305 8.59 6.78 -7.01
N TYR A 306 8.38 7.85 -7.79
CA TYR A 306 7.15 7.96 -8.59
C TYR A 306 7.15 6.88 -9.68
N ALA A 307 5.96 6.39 -10.00
CA ALA A 307 5.68 5.57 -11.17
C ALA A 307 4.24 5.88 -11.61
N PRO A 308 3.88 5.74 -12.89
CA PRO A 308 2.53 6.07 -13.38
C PRO A 308 1.40 5.37 -12.62
N GLU A 309 1.63 4.14 -12.12
CA GLU A 309 0.65 3.37 -11.34
C GLU A 309 0.30 4.05 -10.01
N CYS A 310 1.14 4.95 -9.50
CA CYS A 310 0.83 5.74 -8.32
C CYS A 310 -0.46 6.56 -8.50
N LEU A 311 -0.79 6.99 -9.72
CA LEU A 311 -2.00 7.78 -10.00
C LEU A 311 -3.30 7.07 -9.60
N ALA A 312 -3.31 5.73 -9.58
CA ALA A 312 -4.45 4.94 -9.14
C ALA A 312 -4.41 4.57 -7.64
N ALA A 313 -3.28 4.80 -6.97
CA ALA A 313 -2.93 4.10 -5.74
C ALA A 313 -2.35 4.99 -4.62
N CYS A 314 -2.04 6.25 -4.87
CA CYS A 314 -1.42 7.15 -3.90
C CYS A 314 -1.97 8.58 -4.06
N GLU A 315 -2.38 9.17 -2.94
CA GLU A 315 -2.98 10.50 -2.84
C GLU A 315 -1.99 11.60 -3.23
N LEU A 316 -0.69 11.39 -2.98
CA LEU A 316 0.39 12.30 -3.38
C LEU A 316 0.90 12.08 -4.81
N ALA A 317 0.25 11.23 -5.63
CA ALA A 317 0.78 10.88 -6.95
C ALA A 317 0.91 12.09 -7.88
N PHE A 318 -0.02 13.04 -7.85
CA PHE A 318 0.02 14.23 -8.69
C PHE A 318 1.16 15.18 -8.29
N HIS A 319 1.36 15.38 -6.98
CA HIS A 319 2.51 16.11 -6.44
C HIS A 319 3.83 15.47 -6.90
N CYS A 320 3.99 14.17 -6.66
CA CYS A 320 5.21 13.44 -7.00
C CYS A 320 5.45 13.38 -8.53
N ARG A 321 4.39 13.31 -9.34
CA ARG A 321 4.48 13.38 -10.81
C ARG A 321 4.99 14.75 -11.26
N SER A 322 4.47 15.83 -10.66
CA SER A 322 4.91 17.20 -10.96
C SER A 322 6.40 17.35 -10.67
N ARG A 323 6.86 16.91 -9.49
CA ARG A 323 8.28 16.90 -9.11
C ARG A 323 9.14 16.07 -10.07
N SER A 324 8.68 14.87 -10.42
CA SER A 324 9.40 14.00 -11.36
C SER A 324 9.56 14.66 -12.74
N ARG A 325 8.53 15.38 -13.21
CA ARG A 325 8.59 16.13 -14.48
C ARG A 325 9.53 17.33 -14.40
N GLN A 326 9.49 18.08 -13.30
CA GLN A 326 10.40 19.21 -13.08
C GLN A 326 11.86 18.77 -13.05
N ALA A 327 12.14 17.58 -12.49
CA ALA A 327 13.46 16.97 -12.45
C ALA A 327 13.84 16.23 -13.76
N ASP A 328 13.00 16.31 -14.81
CA ASP A 328 13.19 15.62 -16.08
C ASP A 328 13.38 14.09 -15.94
N ALA A 329 12.79 13.49 -14.91
CA ALA A 329 13.06 12.13 -14.49
C ALA A 329 12.36 11.07 -15.36
N VAL A 330 13.08 10.01 -15.74
CA VAL A 330 12.59 8.92 -16.60
C VAL A 330 11.50 8.07 -15.92
N GLU A 331 11.35 8.15 -14.60
CA GLU A 331 10.27 7.53 -13.83
C GLU A 331 8.87 7.85 -14.39
N THR A 332 8.72 9.01 -15.02
CA THR A 332 7.46 9.44 -15.64
C THR A 332 7.05 8.60 -16.85
N LEU A 333 8.01 7.90 -17.48
CA LEU A 333 7.81 7.01 -18.63
C LEU A 333 7.32 5.61 -18.24
N GLY A 334 7.37 5.28 -16.95
CA GLY A 334 6.95 3.99 -16.42
C GLY A 334 8.09 3.00 -16.21
N ARG A 335 7.79 1.94 -15.44
CA ARG A 335 8.80 1.00 -14.94
C ARG A 335 9.48 0.18 -16.03
N SER A 336 8.72 -0.21 -17.06
CA SER A 336 9.26 -0.99 -18.18
C SER A 336 10.32 -0.18 -18.92
N VAL A 337 9.94 1.03 -19.36
CA VAL A 337 10.85 1.95 -20.08
C VAL A 337 12.05 2.28 -19.21
N ARG A 338 11.85 2.67 -17.95
CA ARG A 338 12.96 2.94 -17.01
C ARG A 338 13.93 1.76 -16.90
N GLY A 339 13.43 0.52 -16.87
CA GLY A 339 14.28 -0.67 -16.78
C GLY A 339 15.18 -0.87 -18.00
N GLU A 340 14.72 -0.48 -19.18
CA GLU A 340 15.47 -0.55 -20.44
C GLU A 340 16.52 0.56 -20.58
N LEU A 341 16.32 1.69 -19.90
CA LEU A 341 17.21 2.87 -19.97
C LEU A 341 18.48 2.75 -19.11
N GLY A 342 18.63 1.67 -18.33
CA GLY A 342 19.82 1.41 -17.53
C GLY A 342 20.14 2.55 -16.54
N GLY A 343 21.33 3.12 -16.66
CA GLY A 343 21.81 4.21 -15.79
C GLY A 343 21.29 5.61 -16.18
N LEU A 344 20.59 5.76 -17.31
CA LEU A 344 20.11 7.05 -17.78
C LEU A 344 18.88 7.49 -16.96
N ALA A 345 19.07 8.50 -16.12
CA ALA A 345 18.07 8.93 -15.14
C ALA A 345 17.16 10.08 -15.62
N THR A 346 17.55 10.83 -16.66
CA THR A 346 16.76 11.96 -17.19
C THR A 346 16.39 11.79 -18.66
N VAL A 347 15.26 12.35 -19.07
CA VAL A 347 14.81 12.30 -20.47
C VAL A 347 15.82 13.02 -21.37
N GLY A 348 16.39 14.13 -20.92
CA GLY A 348 17.46 14.85 -21.60
C GLY A 348 18.68 13.97 -21.87
N ALA A 349 19.17 13.23 -20.87
CA ALA A 349 20.30 12.31 -21.03
C ALA A 349 19.98 11.17 -22.01
N VAL A 350 18.76 10.63 -21.96
CA VAL A 350 18.28 9.62 -22.92
C VAL A 350 18.29 10.15 -24.35
N LEU A 351 17.81 11.38 -24.56
CA LEU A 351 17.77 11.99 -25.88
C LEU A 351 19.17 12.36 -26.39
N ALA A 352 20.07 12.83 -25.52
CA ALA A 352 21.47 13.10 -25.85
C ALA A 352 22.23 11.82 -26.23
N ALA A 353 22.03 10.74 -25.46
CA ALA A 353 22.58 9.42 -25.75
C ALA A 353 22.08 8.88 -27.10
N ALA A 354 20.78 9.03 -27.37
CA ALA A 354 20.18 8.65 -28.65
C ALA A 354 20.75 9.45 -29.83
N ARG A 355 21.09 10.73 -29.63
CA ARG A 355 21.75 11.59 -30.64
C ARG A 355 23.23 11.28 -30.85
N GLY A 356 23.85 10.49 -29.97
CA GLY A 356 25.29 10.29 -29.96
C GLY A 356 26.08 11.49 -29.45
N GLU A 357 25.43 12.44 -28.78
CA GLU A 357 26.09 13.58 -28.12
C GLU A 357 26.79 13.15 -26.83
N GLU A 358 26.20 12.17 -26.13
CA GLU A 358 26.70 11.60 -24.89
C GLU A 358 26.51 10.06 -24.88
N GLY A 359 26.89 9.42 -23.77
CA GLY A 359 26.68 8.00 -23.52
C GLY A 359 27.77 7.09 -24.10
N ASP A 360 28.18 6.11 -23.29
CA ASP A 360 29.12 5.06 -23.70
C ASP A 360 28.53 4.25 -24.86
N PRO A 361 29.17 4.22 -26.06
CA PRO A 361 28.70 3.39 -27.18
C PRO A 361 28.58 1.89 -26.85
N GLU A 362 29.36 1.40 -25.89
CA GLU A 362 29.35 0.00 -25.45
C GLU A 362 28.22 -0.28 -24.44
N ASP A 363 27.57 0.74 -23.88
CA ASP A 363 26.38 0.56 -23.05
C ASP A 363 25.21 0.02 -23.91
N PRO A 364 24.65 -1.17 -23.58
CA PRO A 364 23.57 -1.76 -24.35
C PRO A 364 22.33 -0.86 -24.48
N ALA A 365 22.02 -0.05 -23.47
CA ALA A 365 20.90 0.89 -23.49
C ALA A 365 21.16 2.04 -24.47
N VAL A 366 22.37 2.60 -24.47
CA VAL A 366 22.79 3.65 -25.42
C VAL A 366 22.78 3.12 -26.85
N ALA A 367 23.33 1.93 -27.09
CA ALA A 367 23.31 1.28 -28.40
C ALA A 367 21.86 1.03 -28.89
N ALA A 368 20.96 0.59 -28.00
CA ALA A 368 19.56 0.40 -28.33
C ALA A 368 18.86 1.73 -28.68
N LEU A 369 19.13 2.80 -27.92
CA LEU A 369 18.57 4.14 -28.19
C LEU A 369 19.02 4.70 -29.54
N ARG A 370 20.31 4.57 -29.88
CA ARG A 370 20.85 5.02 -31.18
C ARG A 370 20.22 4.24 -32.33
N ARG A 371 20.08 2.92 -32.18
CA ARG A 371 19.35 2.08 -33.17
C ARG A 371 17.89 2.52 -33.31
N ALA A 372 17.18 2.73 -32.21
CA ALA A 372 15.79 3.17 -32.24
C ALA A 372 15.62 4.54 -32.92
N ARG A 373 16.58 5.45 -32.71
CA ARG A 373 16.61 6.76 -33.39
C ARG A 373 16.82 6.60 -34.90
N ALA A 374 17.80 5.82 -35.33
CA ALA A 374 18.07 5.59 -36.76
C ALA A 374 16.81 5.05 -37.47
N LEU A 375 16.17 4.03 -36.89
CA LEU A 375 14.91 3.47 -37.41
C LEU A 375 13.78 4.50 -37.49
N ARG A 376 13.68 5.39 -36.49
CA ARG A 376 12.69 6.47 -36.50
C ARG A 376 12.97 7.48 -37.62
N GLU A 377 14.22 7.86 -37.83
CA GLU A 377 14.62 8.80 -38.90
C GLU A 377 14.34 8.21 -40.28
N GLU A 378 14.66 6.93 -40.50
CA GLU A 378 14.33 6.19 -41.72
C GLU A 378 12.81 6.17 -41.99
N ALA A 379 12.01 5.83 -40.98
CA ALA A 379 10.55 5.78 -41.10
C ALA A 379 9.92 7.15 -41.41
N LEU A 380 10.44 8.23 -40.81
CA LEU A 380 9.97 9.60 -41.06
C LEU A 380 10.34 10.07 -42.48
N ALA A 381 11.54 9.72 -42.97
CA ALA A 381 11.94 10.03 -44.33
C ALA A 381 11.06 9.32 -45.36
N GLU A 382 10.72 8.04 -45.12
CA GLU A 382 9.83 7.28 -45.99
C GLU A 382 8.39 7.83 -46.00
N ALA A 383 7.85 8.20 -44.84
CA ALA A 383 6.53 8.80 -44.74
C ALA A 383 6.47 10.15 -45.48
N GLY A 384 7.49 11.01 -45.32
CA GLY A 384 7.62 12.26 -46.07
C GLY A 384 7.63 12.03 -47.58
N ALA A 385 8.42 11.08 -48.07
CA ALA A 385 8.50 10.74 -49.49
C ALA A 385 7.16 10.23 -50.07
N ARG A 386 6.35 9.53 -49.28
CA ARG A 386 4.99 9.09 -49.68
C ARG A 386 3.96 10.22 -49.69
N THR A 387 4.17 11.28 -48.92
CA THR A 387 3.21 12.40 -48.81
C THR A 387 3.46 13.46 -49.88
N CYS A 388 4.68 13.51 -50.45
CA CYS A 388 5.05 14.37 -51.57
C CYS A 388 4.79 13.75 -52.96
N ARG A 389 4.41 12.47 -53.03
CA ARG A 389 3.88 11.81 -54.24
C ARG A 389 2.36 11.90 -54.23
#